data_AF-A0A2T2TJW6-F1
#
_entry.id   AF-A0A2T2TJW6-F1
#
_cell.length_a   1.000
_cell.length_b   1.000
_cell.length_c   1.000
_cell.angle_alpha   90.00
_cell.angle_beta   90.00
_cell.angle_gamma   90.00
#
_symmetry.space_group_name_H-M   'P 1'
#
loop_
_entity.id
_entity.type
_entity.pdbx_description
1 polymer ?
#
loop_
_entity_poly.entity_id
_entity_poly.type
_entity_poly.pdbx_seq_one_letter_code
_entity_poly.pdbx_strand_id
1 'polypeptide(L)'
;GPYGVDGLLRDPQLRHFTQAHVVTASDLAGAWAAVRFFAERFDAPITAFTGPVTDNAVGRDYIEDILGRPAFNALQQPEELVERVTDALDRPPPAALFSD
;
A
#
# COMPACT_ATOMS: atom_id res chain seq x y z
N GLY A 1 6.68 6.50 -10.63
CA GLY A 1 6.78 6.27 -12.10
C GLY A 1 7.08 7.57 -12.83
N PRO A 2 7.32 7.53 -14.15
CA PRO A 2 7.74 8.70 -14.95
C PRO A 2 6.69 9.82 -15.01
N TYR A 3 5.43 9.54 -14.70
CA TYR A 3 4.34 10.52 -14.66
C TYR A 3 4.26 11.31 -13.33
N GLY A 4 5.38 11.50 -12.63
CA GLY A 4 5.45 12.34 -11.42
C GLY A 4 5.01 11.69 -10.11
N VAL A 5 4.46 10.46 -10.12
CA VAL A 5 4.07 9.71 -8.90
C VAL A 5 5.23 9.57 -7.91
N ASP A 6 6.46 9.48 -8.41
CA ASP A 6 7.65 9.41 -7.56
C ASP A 6 7.82 10.66 -6.67
N GLY A 7 7.53 11.84 -7.22
CA GLY A 7 7.59 13.09 -6.47
C GLY A 7 6.51 13.14 -5.40
N LEU A 8 5.28 12.73 -5.72
CA LEU A 8 4.17 12.68 -4.77
C LEU A 8 4.46 11.76 -3.58
N LEU A 9 5.00 10.56 -3.82
CA LEU A 9 5.32 9.60 -2.76
C LEU A 9 6.53 10.00 -1.92
N ARG A 10 7.36 10.94 -2.40
CA ARG A 10 8.52 11.47 -1.68
C ARG A 10 8.23 12.78 -0.97
N ASP A 11 7.12 13.44 -1.29
CA ASP A 11 6.73 14.71 -0.71
C ASP A 11 6.49 14.57 0.81
N PRO A 12 7.24 15.29 1.66
CA PRO A 12 7.10 15.16 3.11
C PRO A 12 5.72 15.56 3.64
N GLN A 13 5.06 16.53 3.01
CA GLN A 13 3.75 17.00 3.44
C GLN A 13 2.70 15.95 3.11
N LEU A 14 2.74 15.35 1.92
CA LEU A 14 1.84 14.25 1.56
C LEU A 14 2.09 13.02 2.43
N ARG A 15 3.35 12.62 2.62
CA ARG A 15 3.72 11.47 3.48
C ARG A 15 3.24 11.65 4.91
N HIS A 16 3.32 12.86 5.44
CA HIS A 16 2.86 13.18 6.80
C HIS A 16 1.37 12.90 7.01
N PHE A 17 0.54 13.16 6.01
CA PHE A 17 -0.90 12.92 6.08
C PHE A 17 -1.34 11.56 5.51
N THR A 18 -0.44 10.83 4.85
CA THR A 18 -0.79 9.52 4.26
C THR A 18 -0.69 8.41 5.31
N GLN A 19 -1.84 7.84 5.67
CA GLN A 19 -1.95 6.80 6.69
C GLN A 19 -1.97 5.39 6.12
N ALA A 20 -2.43 5.23 4.88
CA ALA A 20 -2.58 3.93 4.24
C ALA A 20 -2.12 3.97 2.78
N HIS A 21 -1.49 2.87 2.35
CA HIS A 21 -1.11 2.64 0.96
C HIS A 21 -1.68 1.31 0.50
N VAL A 22 -2.60 1.36 -0.46
CA VAL A 22 -3.13 0.16 -1.14
C VAL A 22 -2.48 0.07 -2.51
N VAL A 23 -1.75 -1.02 -2.76
CA VAL A 23 -1.04 -1.22 -4.02
C VAL A 23 -1.82 -2.18 -4.91
N THR A 24 -2.20 -1.70 -6.09
CA THR A 24 -2.71 -2.53 -7.18
C THR A 24 -1.55 -3.09 -7.99
N ALA A 25 -1.36 -4.40 -7.97
CA ALA A 25 -0.33 -5.08 -8.74
C ALA A 25 -0.94 -6.07 -9.73
N SER A 26 -0.37 -6.12 -10.93
CA SER A 26 -0.80 -7.02 -12.00
C SER A 26 -0.25 -8.44 -11.84
N ASP A 27 0.95 -8.57 -11.26
CA ASP A 27 1.66 -9.84 -11.12
C ASP A 27 2.61 -9.83 -9.91
N LEU A 28 3.26 -10.98 -9.68
CA LEU A 28 4.18 -11.20 -8.55
C LEU A 28 5.43 -10.33 -8.64
N ALA A 29 5.95 -10.06 -9.85
CA ALA A 29 7.13 -9.23 -10.03
C ALA A 29 6.84 -7.76 -9.70
N GLY A 30 5.67 -7.27 -10.10
CA GLY A 30 5.15 -5.96 -9.74
C GLY A 30 4.93 -5.83 -8.23
N ALA A 31 4.36 -6.84 -7.58
CA ALA A 31 4.19 -6.86 -6.13
C ALA A 31 5.53 -6.82 -5.40
N TRP A 32 6.49 -7.64 -5.81
CA TRP A 32 7.85 -7.65 -5.25
C TRP A 32 8.54 -6.29 -5.43
N ALA A 33 8.51 -5.73 -6.64
CA ALA A 33 9.11 -4.43 -6.94
C ALA A 33 8.47 -3.31 -6.11
N ALA A 34 7.16 -3.35 -5.90
CA ALA A 34 6.46 -2.40 -5.05
C ALA A 34 6.99 -2.46 -3.61
N VAL A 35 7.12 -3.65 -3.02
CA VAL A 35 7.68 -3.79 -1.65
C VAL A 35 9.09 -3.20 -1.55
N ARG A 36 9.95 -3.46 -2.54
CA ARG A 36 11.31 -2.88 -2.57
C ARG A 36 11.27 -1.35 -2.67
N PHE A 37 10.48 -0.79 -3.58
CA PHE A 37 10.40 0.67 -3.74
C PHE A 37 9.81 1.36 -2.52
N PHE A 38 8.75 0.81 -1.92
CA PHE A 38 8.16 1.37 -0.71
C PHE A 38 9.14 1.38 0.47
N ALA A 39 9.91 0.30 0.65
CA ALA A 39 10.93 0.23 1.69
C ALA A 39 12.15 1.12 1.40
N GLU A 40 12.72 1.04 0.21
CA GLU A 40 14.02 1.65 -0.11
C GLU A 40 13.91 3.11 -0.56
N ARG A 41 12.78 3.50 -1.17
CA ARG A 41 12.67 4.76 -1.90
C ARG A 41 11.67 5.74 -1.28
N PHE A 42 10.61 5.23 -0.66
CA PHE A 42 9.52 6.05 -0.10
C PHE A 42 9.47 6.03 1.42
N ASP A 43 10.17 5.08 2.06
CA ASP A 43 10.17 4.91 3.52
C ASP A 43 8.72 4.96 4.05
N ALA A 44 7.88 4.11 3.45
CA ALA A 44 6.45 4.06 3.68
C ALA A 44 5.99 2.58 3.68
N PRO A 45 5.10 2.18 4.61
CA PRO A 45 4.58 0.82 4.63
C PRO A 45 3.43 0.65 3.61
N ILE A 46 3.37 -0.52 2.98
CA ILE A 46 2.18 -0.97 2.23
C ILE A 46 1.18 -1.55 3.22
N THR A 47 -0.05 -1.06 3.18
CA THR A 47 -1.18 -1.48 4.02
C THR A 47 -1.78 -2.79 3.51
N ALA A 48 -2.03 -2.88 2.20
CA ALA A 48 -2.56 -4.06 1.54
C ALA A 48 -2.22 -4.07 0.05
N PHE A 49 -2.19 -5.25 -0.54
CA PHE A 49 -2.19 -5.46 -1.99
C PHE A 49 -3.58 -5.82 -2.51
N THR A 50 -3.85 -5.42 -3.75
CA THR A 50 -4.99 -5.86 -4.53
C THR A 50 -4.66 -5.88 -6.04
N GLY A 51 -5.65 -6.13 -6.89
CA GLY A 51 -5.49 -6.23 -8.35
C GLY A 51 -5.31 -7.68 -8.83
N PRO A 52 -5.02 -7.88 -10.13
CA PRO A 52 -4.97 -9.22 -10.75
C PRO A 52 -4.03 -10.21 -10.07
N VAL A 53 -2.98 -9.72 -9.40
CA VAL A 53 -2.09 -10.57 -8.59
C VAL A 53 -2.83 -11.33 -7.48
N THR A 54 -4.01 -10.87 -7.07
CA THR A 54 -4.83 -11.46 -6.00
C THR A 54 -5.99 -12.33 -6.51
N ASP A 55 -6.11 -12.57 -7.83
CA ASP A 55 -7.21 -13.34 -8.41
C ASP A 55 -7.23 -14.83 -8.03
N ASN A 56 -6.13 -15.34 -7.49
CA ASN A 56 -6.03 -16.73 -7.04
C ASN A 56 -5.21 -16.85 -5.75
N ALA A 57 -5.21 -18.06 -5.17
CA ALA A 57 -4.47 -18.35 -3.94
C ALA A 57 -2.96 -18.15 -4.13
N VAL A 58 -2.36 -18.66 -5.22
CA VAL A 58 -0.90 -18.58 -5.45
C VAL A 58 -0.36 -17.16 -5.31
N GLY A 59 -1.06 -16.17 -5.87
CA GLY A 59 -0.61 -14.78 -5.76
C GLY A 59 -0.86 -14.14 -4.39
N ARG A 60 -1.96 -14.49 -3.72
CA ARG A 60 -2.22 -14.05 -2.33
C ARG A 60 -1.19 -14.66 -1.37
N ASP A 61 -1.01 -15.98 -1.43
CA ASP A 61 -0.05 -16.74 -0.62
C ASP A 61 1.37 -16.21 -0.82
N TYR A 62 1.79 -15.91 -2.06
CA TYR A 62 3.10 -15.28 -2.31
C TYR A 62 3.24 -13.94 -1.58
N ILE A 63 2.23 -13.07 -1.64
CA ILE A 63 2.30 -11.75 -1.01
C ILE A 63 2.28 -11.88 0.52
N GLU A 64 1.47 -12.78 1.06
CA GLU A 64 1.31 -12.96 2.50
C GLU A 64 2.53 -13.68 3.11
N ASP A 65 2.93 -14.82 2.54
CA ASP A 65 3.97 -15.67 3.11
C ASP A 65 5.39 -15.19 2.76
N ILE A 66 5.60 -14.70 1.53
CA ILE A 66 6.93 -14.31 1.04
C ILE A 66 7.19 -12.82 1.21
N LEU A 67 6.19 -11.98 0.90
CA LEU A 67 6.36 -10.52 1.03
C LEU A 67 5.93 -9.98 2.40
N GLY A 68 5.22 -10.78 3.21
CA GLY A 68 4.78 -10.40 4.56
C GLY A 68 3.75 -9.26 4.55
N ARG A 69 2.90 -9.19 3.52
CA ARG A 69 1.90 -8.12 3.37
C ARG A 69 0.50 -8.70 3.18
N PRO A 70 -0.55 -8.04 3.67
CA PRO A 70 -1.94 -8.48 3.42
C PRO A 70 -2.30 -8.40 1.93
N ALA A 71 -3.03 -9.38 1.42
CA ALA A 71 -3.46 -9.42 0.02
C ALA A 71 -4.95 -9.74 -0.10
N PHE A 72 -5.72 -8.83 -0.69
CA PHE A 72 -7.16 -9.00 -0.84
C PHE A 72 -7.57 -8.76 -2.29
N ASN A 73 -8.36 -9.68 -2.84
CA ASN A 73 -9.04 -9.43 -4.09
C ASN A 73 -10.19 -8.46 -3.87
N ALA A 74 -10.12 -7.23 -4.37
CA ALA A 74 -11.15 -6.22 -4.11
C ALA A 74 -12.55 -6.60 -4.64
N LEU A 75 -12.66 -7.51 -5.61
CA LEU A 75 -13.94 -7.97 -6.15
C LEU A 75 -14.54 -9.14 -5.37
N GLN A 76 -13.71 -9.93 -4.70
CA GLN A 76 -14.14 -11.13 -3.96
C GLN A 76 -14.08 -10.96 -2.44
N GLN A 77 -13.22 -10.07 -1.95
CA GLN A 77 -12.91 -9.80 -0.54
C GLN A 77 -12.95 -8.28 -0.25
N PRO A 78 -14.03 -7.55 -0.66
CA PRO A 78 -14.10 -6.11 -0.48
C PRO A 78 -14.19 -5.70 1.00
N GLU A 79 -14.85 -6.49 1.83
CA GLU A 79 -15.08 -6.18 3.25
C GLU A 79 -13.76 -6.27 4.03
N GLU A 80 -12.98 -7.32 3.80
CA GLU A 80 -11.68 -7.53 4.44
C GLU A 80 -10.65 -6.48 4.00
N LEU A 81 -10.69 -6.06 2.73
CA LEU A 81 -9.86 -4.96 2.26
C LEU A 81 -10.23 -3.64 2.97
N VAL A 82 -11.53 -3.34 3.09
CA VAL A 82 -12.02 -2.13 3.77
C VAL A 82 -11.67 -2.15 5.25
N GLU A 83 -11.87 -3.28 5.93
CA GLU A 83 -11.51 -3.47 7.33
C GLU A 83 -10.01 -3.20 7.53
N ARG A 84 -9.15 -3.83 6.72
CA ARG A 84 -7.71 -3.66 6.82
C ARG A 84 -7.26 -2.22 6.60
N VAL A 85 -7.91 -1.50 5.68
CA VAL A 85 -7.61 -0.08 5.43
C VAL A 85 -8.09 0.77 6.60
N THR A 86 -9.31 0.53 7.10
CA THR A 86 -9.88 1.24 8.25
C THR A 86 -8.99 1.13 9.48
N ASP A 87 -8.51 -0.07 9.80
CA ASP A 87 -7.57 -0.31 10.91
C ASP A 87 -6.28 0.52 10.81
N ALA A 88 -5.86 0.88 9.59
CA ALA A 88 -4.67 1.71 9.40
C ALA A 88 -4.95 3.22 9.63
N LEU A 89 -6.21 3.64 9.67
CA LEU A 89 -6.63 5.05 9.81
C LEU A 89 -6.82 5.50 11.27
N ASP A 90 -6.75 4.61 12.25
CA ASP A 90 -7.03 4.91 13.66
C ASP A 90 -6.04 5.88 14.34
N ARG A 91 -5.01 6.34 13.63
CA ARG A 91 -4.12 7.39 14.13
C ARG A 91 -4.78 8.77 13.90
N PRO A 92 -4.88 9.65 14.91
CA PRO A 92 -5.28 11.02 14.66
C PRO A 92 -4.29 11.68 13.69
N PRO A 93 -4.75 12.49 12.72
CA PRO A 93 -3.85 13.19 11.83
C PRO A 93 -2.85 13.99 12.69
N PRO A 94 -1.56 13.94 12.36
CA PRO A 94 -0.57 14.70 13.12
C PRO A 94 -0.96 16.20 13.17
N ALA A 95 -0.64 16.84 14.31
CA ALA A 95 -0.94 18.26 14.51
C ALA A 95 -0.44 19.07 13.31
N ALA A 96 -1.23 20.06 12.88
CA ALA A 96 -0.99 20.79 11.64
C ALA A 96 0.48 21.25 11.52
N LEU A 97 1.12 20.91 10.40
CA LEU A 97 2.48 21.32 10.03
C LEU A 97 2.64 22.85 9.84
N PHE A 98 1.56 23.60 9.98
CA PHE A 98 1.52 25.04 9.80
C PHE A 98 1.37 25.69 11.16
N SER A 99 2.48 26.17 11.71
CA SER A 99 2.45 27.33 12.59
C SER A 99 2.45 28.57 11.69
N ASP A 100 1.58 29.54 12.00
CA ASP A 100 1.44 30.82 11.28
C ASP A 100 2.78 31.54 11.02
#